data_AF-A0A0M9E723-F1
#
_entry.id   AF-A0A0M9E723-F1
#
_cell.length_a   1.000
_cell.length_b   1.000
_cell.length_c   1.000
_cell.angle_alpha   90.00
_cell.angle_beta   90.00
_cell.angle_gamma   90.00
#
_symmetry.space_group_name_H-M   'P 1'
#
loop_
_entity.id
_entity.type
_entity.pdbx_description
1 polymer ?
#
loop_
_entity_poly.entity_id
_entity_poly.type
_entity_poly.pdbx_seq_one_letter_code
_entity_poly.pdbx_strand_id
1 'polypeptide(L)'
;MIAQIPLIAKSRTYTSYVKPCQTYTKKIQTKTKSPQSKDGLKVDEATYWNIYYEDDNFNYEWNNGLLEEKEMSNFLSELCAKWFREIIDQYLKVFPVARLITFDIGFSINLPNKKAIRKPDHTLILKSNPIQPDNLECSYKGIFDVCIEFLSDTQKKYITRDTVDKKREYRGAKVKEYYIIDSNKKHTVFYRLNQKGNYVKIKPDNGIIRSSILPGFQFRVEDLYHQPDLKELIKDEIYKEYILIDYQKQFQQAEQERKAKDDALKRLGHMEIVLEKEREAKAAAQDEIVRLKKLLTESGIMDV
;
A
#
# COMPACT_ATOMS: atom_id res chain seq x y z
N MET A 1 19.68 49.36 23.97
CA MET A 1 19.70 48.04 24.63
C MET A 1 19.38 47.00 23.58
N ILE A 2 20.39 46.28 23.10
CA ILE A 2 20.31 45.32 21.99
C ILE A 2 20.27 43.93 22.60
N ALA A 3 19.20 43.17 22.33
CA ALA A 3 19.03 41.80 22.82
C ALA A 3 19.66 40.80 21.83
N GLN A 4 20.53 39.93 22.36
CA GLN A 4 21.26 38.89 21.64
C GLN A 4 20.40 37.65 21.37
N ILE A 5 20.59 37.09 20.18
CA ILE A 5 20.03 35.83 19.68
C ILE A 5 20.93 34.66 20.13
N PRO A 6 20.40 33.52 20.65
CA PRO A 6 21.24 32.38 21.00
C PRO A 6 21.56 31.47 19.80
N LEU A 7 22.81 31.02 19.78
CA LEU A 7 23.46 30.21 18.74
C LEU A 7 22.98 28.74 18.70
N ILE A 8 22.94 28.23 17.47
CA ILE A 8 22.70 26.84 17.07
C ILE A 8 23.88 25.94 17.48
N ALA A 9 23.59 24.84 18.17
CA ALA A 9 24.57 23.83 18.56
C ALA A 9 24.98 22.93 17.38
N LYS A 10 26.30 22.79 17.18
CA LYS A 10 26.96 22.03 16.10
C LYS A 10 26.96 20.52 16.35
N SER A 11 26.97 19.78 15.25
CA SER A 11 27.10 18.32 15.09
C SER A 11 28.25 17.71 15.89
N ARG A 12 28.00 16.59 16.58
CA ARG A 12 29.03 15.71 17.14
C ARG A 12 29.40 14.62 16.13
N THR A 13 30.60 14.71 15.57
CA THR A 13 31.30 13.61 14.91
C THR A 13 32.02 12.76 15.95
N TYR A 14 31.67 11.48 16.07
CA TYR A 14 32.46 10.51 16.83
C TYR A 14 33.38 9.76 15.86
N THR A 15 34.65 10.16 15.84
CA THR A 15 35.77 9.38 15.29
C THR A 15 36.44 8.64 16.44
N SER A 16 36.29 7.31 16.53
CA SER A 16 37.15 6.47 17.36
C SER A 16 38.10 5.69 16.46
N TYR A 17 39.37 6.07 16.53
CA TYR A 17 40.52 5.36 15.97
C TYR A 17 40.59 3.93 16.50
N VAL A 18 40.63 2.95 15.60
CA VAL A 18 41.11 1.59 15.90
C VAL A 18 42.27 1.28 14.94
N LYS A 19 43.43 0.92 15.51
CA LYS A 19 44.66 0.62 14.79
C LYS A 19 44.47 -0.54 13.79
N PRO A 20 45.09 -0.50 12.60
CA PRO A 20 45.05 -1.64 11.69
C PRO A 20 45.92 -2.77 12.24
N CYS A 21 45.29 -3.87 12.66
CA CYS A 21 45.98 -5.13 12.91
C CYS A 21 46.31 -5.77 11.55
N GLN A 22 47.55 -5.59 11.09
CA GLN A 22 48.08 -6.33 9.95
C GLN A 22 48.32 -7.78 10.36
N THR A 23 47.28 -8.62 10.25
CA THR A 23 47.47 -10.06 10.21
C THR A 23 47.65 -10.48 8.76
N TYR A 24 48.88 -10.85 8.42
CA TYR A 24 49.20 -11.56 7.17
C TYR A 24 48.56 -12.95 7.24
N THR A 25 47.29 -13.05 6.86
CA THR A 25 46.69 -14.33 6.51
C THR A 25 47.16 -14.67 5.10
N LYS A 26 47.98 -15.73 5.00
CA LYS A 26 48.23 -16.41 3.71
C LYS A 26 46.86 -16.70 3.09
N LYS A 27 46.53 -16.00 2.01
CA LYS A 27 45.41 -16.37 1.13
C LYS A 27 45.71 -17.76 0.59
N ILE A 28 45.19 -18.78 1.26
CA ILE A 28 44.85 -20.01 0.56
C ILE A 28 43.70 -19.60 -0.34
N GLN A 29 44.03 -19.30 -1.59
CA GLN A 29 43.05 -19.05 -2.64
C GLN A 29 42.44 -20.41 -2.99
N THR A 30 41.62 -20.95 -2.08
CA THR A 30 40.63 -21.94 -2.49
C THR A 30 39.77 -21.22 -3.52
N LYS A 31 39.81 -21.68 -4.77
CA LYS A 31 38.84 -21.27 -5.78
C LYS A 31 37.48 -21.77 -5.29
N THR A 32 36.82 -21.04 -4.40
CA THR A 32 35.42 -21.23 -4.11
C THR A 32 34.69 -20.92 -5.40
N LYS A 33 34.32 -21.96 -6.13
CA LYS A 33 33.45 -21.82 -7.31
C LYS A 33 32.20 -21.10 -6.83
N SER A 34 31.78 -20.06 -7.56
CA SER A 34 30.49 -19.42 -7.31
C SER A 34 29.41 -20.51 -7.29
N PRO A 35 28.44 -20.41 -6.37
CA PRO A 35 27.34 -21.37 -6.34
C PRO A 35 26.67 -21.41 -7.71
N GLN A 36 26.33 -22.62 -8.16
CA GLN A 36 25.70 -22.85 -9.46
C GLN A 36 24.28 -23.32 -9.25
N SER A 37 23.36 -22.75 -10.02
CA SER A 37 21.95 -23.12 -10.02
C SER A 37 21.78 -24.62 -10.31
N LYS A 38 20.76 -25.19 -9.69
CA LYS A 38 20.28 -26.56 -9.84
C LYS A 38 18.98 -26.61 -10.66
N ASP A 39 18.68 -25.55 -11.43
CA ASP A 39 17.57 -25.52 -12.40
C ASP A 39 17.60 -26.79 -13.29
N GLY A 40 16.48 -27.48 -13.37
CA GLY A 40 16.32 -28.73 -14.11
C GLY A 40 16.82 -30.00 -13.41
N LEU A 41 17.42 -29.90 -12.21
CA LEU A 41 17.80 -31.08 -11.43
C LEU A 41 16.54 -31.86 -11.00
N LYS A 42 16.59 -33.19 -11.11
CA LYS A 42 15.52 -34.06 -10.64
C LYS A 42 15.70 -34.45 -9.18
N VAL A 43 14.73 -34.16 -8.34
CA VAL A 43 14.71 -34.50 -6.90
C VAL A 43 13.30 -34.89 -6.47
N ASP A 44 13.18 -35.79 -5.49
CA ASP A 44 11.89 -36.06 -4.86
C ASP A 44 11.40 -34.86 -4.02
N GLU A 45 10.13 -34.89 -3.62
CA GLU A 45 9.52 -33.80 -2.88
C GLU A 45 10.17 -33.58 -1.50
N ALA A 46 10.53 -34.66 -0.80
CA ALA A 46 11.15 -34.56 0.53
C ALA A 46 12.51 -33.85 0.46
N THR A 47 13.30 -34.17 -0.57
CA THR A 47 14.57 -33.53 -0.88
C THR A 47 14.37 -32.06 -1.22
N TYR A 48 13.33 -31.71 -1.98
CA TYR A 48 13.00 -30.31 -2.25
C TYR A 48 12.75 -29.53 -0.95
N TRP A 49 11.85 -30.01 -0.09
CA TRP A 49 11.53 -29.32 1.16
C TRP A 49 12.73 -29.19 2.10
N ASN A 50 13.55 -30.24 2.22
CA ASN A 50 14.64 -30.26 3.20
C ASN A 50 15.90 -29.51 2.75
N ILE A 51 16.12 -29.38 1.44
CA ILE A 51 17.40 -28.88 0.90
C ILE A 51 17.20 -27.63 0.04
N TYR A 52 16.17 -27.60 -0.80
CA TYR A 52 16.06 -26.59 -1.88
C TYR A 52 14.99 -25.53 -1.63
N TYR A 53 14.07 -25.77 -0.70
CA TYR A 53 13.00 -24.82 -0.40
C TYR A 53 13.55 -23.49 0.15
N GLU A 54 14.58 -23.58 0.99
CA GLU A 54 15.27 -22.45 1.64
C GLU A 54 16.75 -22.38 1.20
N ASP A 55 17.05 -22.71 -0.07
CA ASP A 55 18.43 -22.62 -0.58
C ASP A 55 18.97 -21.19 -0.48
N ASP A 56 20.18 -21.05 0.08
CA ASP A 56 20.79 -19.75 0.41
C ASP A 56 21.10 -18.87 -0.81
N ASN A 57 21.21 -19.47 -2.00
CA ASN A 57 21.74 -18.78 -3.20
C ASN A 57 20.71 -18.64 -4.32
N PHE A 58 19.74 -19.56 -4.38
CA PHE A 58 18.77 -19.62 -5.47
C PHE A 58 17.38 -19.95 -4.93
N ASN A 59 16.36 -19.31 -5.48
CA ASN A 59 14.99 -19.62 -5.11
C ASN A 59 14.38 -20.61 -6.11
N TYR A 60 14.03 -21.82 -5.65
CA TYR A 60 13.42 -22.85 -6.47
C TYR A 60 11.93 -23.04 -6.20
N GLU A 61 11.19 -23.24 -7.27
CA GLU A 61 9.92 -23.97 -7.29
C GLU A 61 10.18 -25.44 -7.64
N TRP A 62 9.20 -26.31 -7.36
CA TRP A 62 9.30 -27.73 -7.67
C TRP A 62 8.13 -28.17 -8.54
N ASN A 63 8.40 -28.83 -9.65
CA ASN A 63 7.36 -29.26 -10.60
C ASN A 63 7.59 -30.73 -10.98
N ASN A 64 6.81 -31.61 -10.37
CA ASN A 64 6.78 -33.04 -10.67
C ASN A 64 8.17 -33.68 -10.71
N GLY A 65 8.96 -33.40 -9.68
CA GLY A 65 10.30 -33.93 -9.51
C GLY A 65 11.40 -33.06 -10.10
N LEU A 66 11.10 -31.93 -10.75
CA LEU A 66 12.10 -31.02 -11.32
C LEU A 66 12.21 -29.74 -10.49
N LEU A 67 13.44 -29.31 -10.18
CA LEU A 67 13.69 -27.96 -9.68
C LEU A 67 13.56 -26.94 -10.80
N GLU A 68 12.84 -25.86 -10.53
CA GLU A 68 12.69 -24.72 -11.44
C GLU A 68 13.13 -23.45 -10.71
N GLU A 69 14.24 -22.85 -11.15
CA GLU A 69 14.73 -21.60 -10.57
C GLU A 69 13.76 -20.46 -10.88
N LYS A 70 13.40 -19.66 -9.86
CA LYS A 70 12.68 -18.40 -10.05
C LYS A 70 13.61 -17.37 -10.66
N GLU A 71 13.08 -16.62 -11.61
CA GLU A 71 13.85 -15.55 -12.25
C GLU A 71 14.02 -14.40 -11.27
N MET A 72 15.17 -13.73 -11.33
CA MET A 72 15.33 -12.45 -10.65
C MET A 72 14.48 -11.39 -11.35
N SER A 73 13.64 -10.69 -10.59
CA SER A 73 12.87 -9.56 -11.08
C SER A 73 13.79 -8.47 -11.65
N ASN A 74 13.32 -7.79 -12.70
CA ASN A 74 13.96 -6.57 -13.19
C ASN A 74 13.40 -5.35 -12.46
N PHE A 75 14.06 -4.19 -12.57
CA PHE A 75 13.61 -2.99 -11.86
C PHE A 75 12.20 -2.55 -12.25
N LEU A 76 11.78 -2.74 -13.50
CA LEU A 76 10.46 -2.33 -13.95
C LEU A 76 9.35 -3.25 -13.40
N SER A 77 9.60 -4.56 -13.32
CA SER A 77 8.68 -5.52 -12.71
C SER A 77 8.54 -5.25 -11.21
N GLU A 78 9.64 -4.92 -10.52
CA GLU A 78 9.63 -4.51 -9.11
C GLU A 78 8.83 -3.22 -8.89
N LEU A 79 8.97 -2.21 -9.77
CA LEU A 79 8.17 -0.98 -9.66
C LEU A 79 6.66 -1.23 -9.85
N CYS A 80 6.30 -2.08 -10.81
CA CYS A 80 4.90 -2.50 -11.00
C CYS A 80 4.38 -3.25 -9.76
N ALA A 81 5.19 -4.16 -9.21
CA ALA A 81 4.84 -4.92 -8.00
C ALA A 81 4.66 -4.03 -6.80
N LYS A 82 5.60 -3.11 -6.55
CA LYS A 82 5.52 -2.13 -5.48
C LYS A 82 4.25 -1.29 -5.57
N TRP A 83 3.97 -0.67 -6.71
CA TRP A 83 2.79 0.18 -6.86
C TRP A 83 1.50 -0.62 -6.67
N PHE A 84 1.41 -1.80 -7.28
CA PHE A 84 0.21 -2.64 -7.15
C PHE A 84 0.00 -3.14 -5.71
N ARG A 85 1.09 -3.50 -5.01
CA ARG A 85 1.06 -3.82 -3.57
C ARG A 85 0.52 -2.66 -2.76
N GLU A 86 1.00 -1.45 -2.98
CA GLU A 86 0.53 -0.25 -2.26
C GLU A 86 -0.97 -0.04 -2.46
N ILE A 87 -1.49 -0.22 -3.69
CA ILE A 87 -2.92 -0.12 -3.98
C ILE A 87 -3.73 -1.19 -3.23
N ILE A 88 -3.26 -2.44 -3.21
CA ILE A 88 -3.91 -3.53 -2.46
C ILE A 88 -3.87 -3.24 -0.95
N ASP A 89 -2.75 -2.75 -0.40
CA ASP A 89 -2.62 -2.43 1.02
C ASP A 89 -3.59 -1.32 1.45
N GLN A 90 -3.74 -0.27 0.63
CA GLN A 90 -4.74 0.77 0.88
C GLN A 90 -6.16 0.19 0.89
N TYR A 91 -6.48 -0.67 -0.08
CA TYR A 91 -7.76 -1.38 -0.13
C TYR A 91 -7.99 -2.23 1.13
N LEU A 92 -7.03 -3.08 1.51
CA LEU A 92 -7.17 -3.98 2.65
C LEU A 92 -7.18 -3.26 4.01
N LYS A 93 -6.62 -2.06 4.09
CA LYS A 93 -6.73 -1.20 5.29
C LYS A 93 -8.18 -0.79 5.55
N VAL A 94 -8.94 -0.52 4.48
CA VAL A 94 -10.34 -0.07 4.56
C VAL A 94 -11.29 -1.26 4.58
N PHE A 95 -11.02 -2.26 3.74
CA PHE A 95 -11.79 -3.48 3.60
C PHE A 95 -10.91 -4.68 3.97
N PRO A 96 -10.78 -5.02 5.26
CA PRO A 96 -9.89 -6.09 5.72
C PRO A 96 -10.51 -7.46 5.45
N VAL A 97 -10.71 -7.80 4.17
CA VAL A 97 -11.38 -9.03 3.69
C VAL A 97 -10.39 -10.12 3.29
N ALA A 98 -9.10 -9.79 3.18
CA ALA A 98 -8.04 -10.71 2.82
C ALA A 98 -6.73 -10.38 3.56
N ARG A 99 -5.77 -11.28 3.50
CA ARG A 99 -4.36 -11.06 3.83
C ARG A 99 -3.56 -11.06 2.54
N LEU A 100 -2.72 -10.04 2.35
CA LEU A 100 -1.73 -9.99 1.29
C LEU A 100 -0.43 -10.62 1.78
N ILE A 101 0.16 -11.49 0.98
CA ILE A 101 1.45 -12.14 1.21
C ILE A 101 2.35 -11.79 0.01
N THR A 102 3.55 -11.30 0.28
CA THR A 102 4.48 -10.76 -0.74
C THR A 102 5.89 -11.34 -0.63
N PHE A 103 6.02 -12.48 0.03
CA PHE A 103 7.28 -13.18 0.23
C PHE A 103 7.14 -14.59 -0.35
N ASP A 104 8.29 -15.23 -0.61
CA ASP A 104 8.44 -16.46 -1.37
C ASP A 104 7.94 -17.73 -0.63
N ILE A 105 6.68 -17.71 -0.21
CA ILE A 105 5.99 -18.84 0.42
C ILE A 105 5.45 -19.79 -0.65
N GLY A 106 5.86 -21.04 -0.53
CA GLY A 106 5.38 -22.15 -1.34
C GLY A 106 4.04 -22.68 -0.85
N PHE A 107 3.21 -23.11 -1.80
CA PHE A 107 2.03 -23.94 -1.53
C PHE A 107 1.99 -25.14 -2.47
N SER A 108 1.43 -26.23 -1.98
CA SER A 108 1.34 -27.49 -2.74
C SER A 108 0.12 -27.53 -3.65
N ILE A 109 0.34 -27.81 -4.92
CA ILE A 109 -0.69 -28.04 -5.93
C ILE A 109 -0.69 -29.52 -6.31
N ASN A 110 -1.77 -30.23 -5.97
CA ASN A 110 -1.97 -31.63 -6.32
C ASN A 110 -2.96 -31.74 -7.49
N LEU A 111 -2.47 -32.14 -8.67
CA LEU A 111 -3.28 -32.42 -9.86
C LEU A 111 -3.30 -33.93 -10.13
N PRO A 112 -4.28 -34.45 -10.92
CA PRO A 112 -4.41 -35.89 -11.15
C PRO A 112 -3.14 -36.59 -11.64
N ASN A 113 -2.32 -35.91 -12.47
CA ASN A 113 -1.15 -36.50 -13.11
C ASN A 113 0.17 -35.83 -12.70
N LYS A 114 0.14 -34.86 -11.77
CA LYS A 114 1.35 -34.16 -11.33
C LYS A 114 1.15 -33.45 -10.01
N LYS A 115 2.25 -33.26 -9.28
CA LYS A 115 2.32 -32.36 -8.13
C LYS A 115 3.28 -31.22 -8.44
N ALA A 116 2.99 -30.03 -7.95
CA ALA A 116 3.86 -28.86 -8.04
C ALA A 116 3.86 -28.09 -6.72
N ILE A 117 4.95 -27.42 -6.40
CA ILE A 117 5.07 -26.47 -5.31
C ILE A 117 5.47 -25.14 -5.91
N ARG A 118 4.58 -24.15 -5.79
CA ARG A 118 4.73 -22.83 -6.41
C ARG A 118 4.84 -21.75 -5.36
N LYS A 119 5.62 -20.72 -5.66
CA LYS A 119 5.86 -19.52 -4.86
C LYS A 119 5.44 -18.31 -5.70
N PRO A 120 4.15 -17.95 -5.73
CA PRO A 120 3.71 -16.76 -6.45
C PRO A 120 4.40 -15.50 -5.90
N ASP A 121 4.66 -14.51 -6.74
CA ASP A 121 5.34 -13.29 -6.29
C ASP A 121 4.51 -12.54 -5.25
N HIS A 122 3.21 -12.35 -5.55
CA HIS A 122 2.24 -11.81 -4.59
C HIS A 122 0.99 -12.67 -4.58
N THR A 123 0.35 -12.76 -3.42
CA THR A 123 -0.82 -13.61 -3.26
C THR A 123 -1.76 -13.14 -2.17
N LEU A 124 -3.04 -13.45 -2.31
CA LEU A 124 -4.08 -13.10 -1.35
C LEU A 124 -4.81 -14.33 -0.81
N ILE A 125 -5.06 -14.31 0.50
CA ILE A 125 -5.91 -15.28 1.19
C ILE A 125 -7.10 -14.53 1.75
N LEU A 126 -8.30 -14.82 1.26
CA LEU A 126 -9.54 -14.27 1.79
C LEU A 126 -9.75 -14.73 3.23
N LYS A 127 -10.36 -13.91 4.07
CA LYS A 127 -10.77 -14.32 5.43
C LYS A 127 -11.77 -15.48 5.41
N SER A 128 -12.52 -15.62 4.32
CA SER A 128 -13.43 -16.75 4.10
C SER A 128 -12.73 -17.99 3.54
N ASN A 129 -11.42 -17.96 3.30
CA ASN A 129 -10.67 -19.13 2.87
C ASN A 129 -10.69 -20.17 4.01
N PRO A 130 -11.04 -21.44 3.73
CA PRO A 130 -11.18 -22.47 4.77
C PRO A 130 -9.88 -22.77 5.51
N ILE A 131 -8.72 -22.48 4.91
CA ILE A 131 -7.41 -22.70 5.50
C ILE A 131 -6.76 -21.35 5.69
N GLN A 132 -6.72 -20.85 6.93
CA GLN A 132 -5.95 -19.66 7.29
C GLN A 132 -4.51 -20.06 7.61
N PRO A 133 -3.50 -19.26 7.23
CA PRO A 133 -2.10 -19.55 7.55
C PRO A 133 -1.85 -19.35 9.04
N ASP A 134 -0.96 -20.17 9.61
CA ASP A 134 -0.36 -19.89 10.91
C ASP A 134 0.73 -18.80 10.76
N ASN A 135 0.94 -17.97 11.78
CA ASN A 135 1.93 -16.90 11.72
C ASN A 135 3.39 -17.40 11.68
N LEU A 136 3.63 -18.66 12.05
CA LEU A 136 4.96 -19.28 12.05
C LEU A 136 5.19 -20.22 10.85
N GLU A 137 4.21 -20.36 9.96
CA GLU A 137 4.33 -21.21 8.79
C GLU A 137 5.24 -20.60 7.72
N CYS A 138 6.31 -21.31 7.37
CA CYS A 138 7.18 -20.96 6.25
C CYS A 138 6.68 -21.49 4.90
N SER A 139 5.57 -22.25 4.87
CA SER A 139 4.87 -22.73 3.66
C SER A 139 3.36 -22.71 3.90
N TYR A 140 2.55 -22.48 2.86
CA TYR A 140 1.11 -22.42 3.00
C TYR A 140 0.46 -23.77 2.64
N LYS A 141 -0.35 -24.30 3.57
CA LYS A 141 -1.04 -25.59 3.41
C LYS A 141 -2.34 -25.48 2.60
N GLY A 142 -2.87 -24.27 2.42
CA GLY A 142 -4.10 -24.03 1.67
C GLY A 142 -3.85 -23.71 0.20
N ILE A 143 -4.92 -23.27 -0.47
CA ILE A 143 -4.86 -22.72 -1.82
C ILE A 143 -5.11 -21.23 -1.73
N PHE A 144 -4.20 -20.46 -2.33
CA PHE A 144 -4.36 -19.01 -2.43
C PHE A 144 -5.59 -18.63 -3.26
N ASP A 145 -6.29 -17.57 -2.86
CA ASP A 145 -7.48 -17.08 -3.58
C ASP A 145 -7.09 -16.28 -4.82
N VAL A 146 -6.02 -15.48 -4.73
CA VAL A 146 -5.42 -14.76 -5.86
C VAL A 146 -3.94 -15.07 -5.94
N CYS A 147 -3.45 -15.48 -7.11
CA CYS A 147 -2.01 -15.49 -7.39
C CYS A 147 -1.67 -14.36 -8.36
N ILE A 148 -0.53 -13.71 -8.17
CA ILE A 148 -0.03 -12.62 -9.01
C ILE A 148 1.43 -12.90 -9.35
N GLU A 149 1.78 -12.84 -10.63
CA GLU A 149 3.13 -13.01 -11.15
C GLU A 149 3.54 -11.76 -11.91
N PHE A 150 4.76 -11.27 -11.64
CA PHE A 150 5.34 -10.13 -12.30
C PHE A 150 6.45 -10.59 -13.24
N LEU A 151 6.21 -10.47 -14.54
CA LEU A 151 7.18 -10.93 -15.53
C LEU A 151 8.31 -9.92 -15.69
N SER A 152 9.54 -10.43 -15.62
CA SER A 152 10.70 -9.83 -16.24
C SER A 152 10.89 -10.46 -17.63
N ASP A 153 11.19 -9.64 -18.62
CA ASP A 153 11.16 -9.95 -20.05
C ASP A 153 12.41 -10.68 -20.56
N THR A 154 13.16 -11.34 -19.69
CA THR A 154 14.54 -11.73 -20.02
C THR A 154 14.62 -13.06 -20.78
N GLN A 155 13.75 -14.04 -20.51
CA GLN A 155 13.80 -15.35 -21.17
C GLN A 155 12.43 -15.97 -21.44
N LYS A 156 12.30 -16.59 -22.62
CA LYS A 156 11.07 -17.27 -23.08
C LYS A 156 10.60 -18.38 -22.14
N LYS A 157 11.52 -19.06 -21.45
CA LYS A 157 11.18 -20.16 -20.53
C LYS A 157 10.34 -19.68 -19.35
N TYR A 158 10.68 -18.53 -18.76
CA TYR A 158 9.97 -17.95 -17.63
C TYR A 158 8.59 -17.42 -18.04
N ILE A 159 8.51 -16.71 -19.17
CA ILE A 159 7.24 -16.28 -19.75
C ILE A 159 6.31 -17.49 -20.00
N THR A 160 6.84 -18.59 -20.54
CA THR A 160 6.05 -19.80 -20.81
C THR A 160 5.55 -20.43 -19.51
N ARG A 161 6.41 -20.54 -18.49
CA ARG A 161 6.04 -21.08 -17.17
C ARG A 161 4.83 -20.36 -16.59
N ASP A 162 4.85 -19.03 -16.56
CA ASP A 162 3.78 -18.27 -15.91
C ASP A 162 2.52 -18.19 -16.80
N THR A 163 2.68 -17.96 -18.11
CA THR A 163 1.54 -17.79 -19.02
C THR A 163 0.84 -19.10 -19.42
N VAL A 164 1.51 -20.25 -19.29
CA VAL A 164 1.00 -21.57 -19.70
C VAL A 164 0.94 -22.55 -18.53
N ASP A 165 2.07 -22.84 -17.89
CA ASP A 165 2.15 -23.94 -16.92
C ASP A 165 1.48 -23.60 -15.59
N LYS A 166 1.87 -22.49 -14.95
CA LYS A 166 1.26 -21.99 -13.72
C LYS A 166 -0.21 -21.66 -13.93
N LYS A 167 -0.59 -21.05 -15.07
CA LYS A 167 -2.00 -20.84 -15.42
C LYS A 167 -2.81 -22.15 -15.38
N ARG A 168 -2.30 -23.24 -15.95
CA ARG A 168 -2.97 -24.55 -15.94
C ARG A 168 -3.02 -25.13 -14.52
N GLU A 169 -1.95 -24.96 -13.76
CA GLU A 169 -1.84 -25.44 -12.37
C GLU A 169 -2.78 -24.71 -11.43
N TYR A 170 -2.75 -23.39 -11.40
CA TYR A 170 -3.61 -22.54 -10.58
C TYR A 170 -5.09 -22.75 -10.91
N ARG A 171 -5.43 -22.93 -12.20
CA ARG A 171 -6.80 -23.33 -12.61
C ARG A 171 -7.20 -24.67 -12.00
N GLY A 172 -6.30 -25.66 -12.07
CA GLY A 172 -6.52 -27.00 -11.53
C GLY A 172 -6.66 -26.99 -10.01
N ALA A 173 -5.85 -26.18 -9.32
CA ALA A 173 -5.88 -25.95 -7.89
C ALA A 173 -7.08 -25.13 -7.41
N LYS A 174 -7.83 -24.50 -8.33
CA LYS A 174 -8.98 -23.63 -8.05
C LYS A 174 -8.63 -22.27 -7.42
N VAL A 175 -7.43 -21.75 -7.70
CA VAL A 175 -7.11 -20.33 -7.44
C VAL A 175 -8.12 -19.46 -8.19
N LYS A 176 -8.79 -18.54 -7.49
CA LYS A 176 -10.01 -17.86 -7.99
C LYS A 176 -9.69 -16.77 -9.00
N GLU A 177 -8.63 -15.99 -8.79
CA GLU A 177 -8.13 -15.00 -9.75
C GLU A 177 -6.63 -15.19 -9.96
N TYR A 178 -6.16 -15.02 -11.21
CA TYR A 178 -4.75 -15.15 -11.54
C TYR A 178 -4.31 -13.99 -12.43
N TYR A 179 -3.37 -13.20 -11.95
CA TYR A 179 -2.88 -12.00 -12.63
C TYR A 179 -1.44 -12.20 -13.08
N ILE A 180 -1.20 -11.91 -14.35
CA ILE A 180 0.14 -11.85 -14.94
C ILE A 180 0.35 -10.40 -15.32
N ILE A 181 1.34 -9.75 -14.72
CA ILE A 181 1.66 -8.35 -14.97
C ILE A 181 3.04 -8.33 -15.60
N ASP A 182 3.09 -7.97 -16.89
CA ASP A 182 4.34 -7.80 -17.63
C ASP A 182 4.67 -6.30 -17.67
N SER A 183 5.88 -5.96 -17.20
CA SER A 183 6.37 -4.58 -17.19
C SER A 183 6.47 -3.96 -18.60
N ASN A 184 6.59 -4.79 -19.65
CA ASN A 184 6.55 -4.36 -21.05
C ASN A 184 5.15 -4.42 -21.69
N LYS A 185 4.11 -4.71 -20.91
CA LYS A 185 2.71 -4.78 -21.34
C LYS A 185 2.36 -5.89 -22.35
N LYS A 186 3.32 -6.70 -22.82
CA LYS A 186 3.09 -7.68 -23.91
C LYS A 186 2.28 -8.87 -23.44
N HIS A 187 2.52 -9.32 -22.21
CA HIS A 187 1.92 -10.52 -21.65
C HIS A 187 0.93 -10.25 -20.52
N THR A 188 0.64 -8.98 -20.22
CA THR A 188 -0.30 -8.61 -19.16
C THR A 188 -1.69 -9.17 -19.41
N VAL A 189 -2.18 -9.95 -18.46
CA VAL A 189 -3.47 -10.61 -18.55
C VAL A 189 -3.99 -10.95 -17.16
N PHE A 190 -5.30 -10.79 -17.01
CA PHE A 190 -6.01 -11.08 -15.78
C PHE A 190 -6.99 -12.21 -16.04
N TYR A 191 -7.03 -13.22 -15.18
CA TYR A 191 -7.94 -14.35 -15.27
C TYR A 191 -8.82 -14.47 -14.04
N ARG A 192 -10.04 -14.96 -14.26
CA ARG A 192 -10.97 -15.36 -13.22
C ARG A 192 -11.42 -16.79 -13.45
N LEU A 193 -11.52 -17.57 -12.39
CA LEU A 193 -12.12 -18.90 -12.41
C LEU A 193 -13.64 -18.77 -12.47
N ASN A 194 -14.25 -19.29 -13.53
CA ASN A 194 -15.70 -19.34 -13.63
C ASN A 194 -16.29 -20.51 -12.84
N GLN A 195 -17.62 -20.54 -12.72
CA GLN A 195 -18.35 -21.62 -12.02
C GLN A 195 -18.11 -23.02 -12.62
N LYS A 196 -17.74 -23.11 -13.90
CA LYS A 196 -17.36 -24.37 -14.57
C LYS A 196 -15.92 -24.79 -14.26
N GLY A 197 -15.20 -24.06 -13.41
CA GLY A 197 -13.82 -24.35 -13.03
C GLY A 197 -12.79 -24.03 -14.12
N ASN A 198 -13.11 -23.13 -15.05
CA ASN A 198 -12.23 -22.71 -16.13
C ASN A 198 -11.81 -21.24 -15.97
N TYR A 199 -10.56 -20.94 -16.32
CA TYR A 199 -10.12 -19.55 -16.40
C TYR A 199 -10.70 -18.86 -17.64
N VAL A 200 -11.31 -17.71 -17.38
CA VAL A 200 -11.74 -16.74 -18.39
C VAL A 200 -10.90 -15.48 -18.23
N LYS A 201 -10.50 -14.87 -19.35
CA LYS A 201 -9.82 -13.57 -19.31
C LYS A 201 -10.78 -12.50 -18.80
N ILE A 202 -10.36 -11.70 -17.82
CA ILE A 202 -11.06 -10.50 -17.39
C ILE A 202 -10.74 -9.42 -18.43
N LYS A 203 -11.74 -9.02 -19.21
CA LYS A 203 -11.60 -7.89 -20.12
C LYS A 203 -11.75 -6.61 -19.31
N PRO A 204 -10.78 -5.67 -19.38
CA PRO A 204 -10.95 -4.37 -18.76
C PRO A 204 -12.18 -3.66 -19.34
N ASP A 205 -12.98 -3.06 -18.47
CA ASP A 205 -14.09 -2.19 -18.85
C ASP A 205 -13.62 -0.75 -18.78
N ASN A 206 -13.51 -0.06 -19.92
CA ASN A 206 -12.85 1.24 -20.05
C ASN A 206 -11.47 1.29 -19.38
N GLY A 207 -10.68 0.23 -19.56
CA GLY A 207 -9.34 0.12 -18.98
C GLY A 207 -9.31 -0.26 -17.49
N ILE A 208 -10.46 -0.52 -16.86
CA ILE A 208 -10.57 -0.83 -15.43
C ILE A 208 -10.76 -2.34 -15.24
N ILE A 209 -9.94 -2.93 -14.37
CA ILE A 209 -10.12 -4.28 -13.84
C ILE A 209 -10.88 -4.19 -12.53
N ARG A 210 -11.83 -5.11 -12.33
CA ARG A 210 -12.61 -5.25 -11.09
C ARG A 210 -12.53 -6.68 -10.60
N SER A 211 -12.05 -6.88 -9.37
CA SER A 211 -12.06 -8.21 -8.76
C SER A 211 -13.50 -8.62 -8.44
N SER A 212 -13.83 -9.91 -8.58
CA SER A 212 -15.12 -10.44 -8.12
C SER A 212 -15.04 -11.00 -6.71
N ILE A 213 -13.82 -11.24 -6.22
CA ILE A 213 -13.60 -11.89 -4.93
C ILE A 213 -13.13 -10.90 -3.86
N LEU A 214 -12.72 -9.69 -4.29
CA LEU A 214 -12.46 -8.53 -3.45
C LEU A 214 -13.49 -7.43 -3.80
N PRO A 215 -14.68 -7.41 -3.16
CA PRO A 215 -15.73 -6.44 -3.49
C PRO A 215 -15.24 -4.99 -3.35
N GLY A 216 -15.48 -4.18 -4.38
CA GLY A 216 -15.01 -2.79 -4.44
C GLY A 216 -13.54 -2.63 -4.86
N PHE A 217 -12.74 -3.71 -4.91
CA PHE A 217 -11.38 -3.61 -5.41
C PHE A 217 -11.35 -3.50 -6.93
N GLN A 218 -10.80 -2.40 -7.41
CA GLN A 218 -10.66 -2.10 -8.82
C GLN A 218 -9.38 -1.32 -9.08
N PHE A 219 -8.90 -1.29 -10.31
CA PHE A 219 -7.73 -0.47 -10.69
C PHE A 219 -7.71 -0.29 -12.20
N ARG A 220 -7.10 0.80 -12.67
CA ARG A 220 -6.85 0.96 -14.10
C ARG A 220 -5.60 0.21 -14.49
N VAL A 221 -5.66 -0.51 -15.60
CA VAL A 221 -4.52 -1.26 -16.13
C VAL A 221 -3.34 -0.34 -16.43
N GLU A 222 -3.60 0.86 -16.96
CA GLU A 222 -2.54 1.82 -17.27
C GLU A 222 -1.81 2.34 -16.03
N ASP A 223 -2.46 2.37 -14.86
CA ASP A 223 -1.85 2.89 -13.64
C ASP A 223 -0.79 1.92 -13.08
N LEU A 224 -0.83 0.63 -13.44
CA LEU A 224 0.27 -0.32 -13.18
C LEU A 224 1.61 0.17 -13.75
N TYR A 225 1.55 0.96 -14.81
CA TYR A 225 2.70 1.44 -15.58
C TYR A 225 3.02 2.90 -15.34
N HIS A 226 1.99 3.75 -15.24
CA HIS A 226 2.19 5.18 -14.94
C HIS A 226 2.56 5.42 -13.48
N GLN A 227 2.11 4.54 -12.58
CA GLN A 227 2.41 4.56 -11.15
C GLN A 227 2.15 5.94 -10.51
N PRO A 228 0.93 6.48 -10.65
CA PRO A 228 0.59 7.79 -10.08
C PRO A 228 0.79 7.79 -8.56
N ASP A 229 1.18 8.95 -8.01
CA ASP A 229 1.28 9.14 -6.57
C ASP A 229 -0.10 8.96 -5.92
N LEU A 230 -0.16 8.29 -4.77
CA LEU A 230 -1.42 7.99 -4.10
C LEU A 230 -2.22 9.26 -3.75
N LYS A 231 -1.57 10.41 -3.55
CA LYS A 231 -2.25 11.68 -3.28
C LYS A 231 -3.05 12.18 -4.48
N GLU A 232 -2.59 11.90 -5.70
CA GLU A 232 -3.30 12.25 -6.93
C GLU A 232 -4.60 11.44 -7.06
N LEU A 233 -4.62 10.23 -6.49
CA LEU A 233 -5.75 9.31 -6.55
C LEU A 233 -6.84 9.56 -5.48
N ILE A 234 -6.62 10.48 -4.52
CA ILE A 234 -7.56 10.74 -3.41
C ILE A 234 -8.97 11.11 -3.90
N LYS A 235 -9.06 11.88 -4.98
CA LYS A 235 -10.34 12.34 -5.55
C LYS A 235 -10.77 11.52 -6.77
N ASP A 236 -10.00 10.51 -7.13
CA ASP A 236 -10.26 9.71 -8.31
C ASP A 236 -11.42 8.75 -8.06
N GLU A 237 -12.44 8.77 -8.91
CA GLU A 237 -13.67 7.96 -8.76
C GLU A 237 -13.42 6.45 -8.64
N ILE A 238 -12.30 5.94 -9.17
CA ILE A 238 -11.95 4.52 -9.10
C ILE A 238 -11.35 4.15 -7.75
N TYR A 239 -10.62 5.08 -7.14
CA TYR A 239 -9.72 4.82 -6.01
C TYR A 239 -10.13 5.50 -4.71
N LYS A 240 -10.93 6.57 -4.76
CA LYS A 240 -11.27 7.45 -3.63
C LYS A 240 -11.86 6.73 -2.43
N GLU A 241 -12.51 5.58 -2.65
CA GLU A 241 -13.15 4.78 -1.60
C GLU A 241 -12.15 4.07 -0.68
N TYR A 242 -10.89 3.90 -1.10
CA TYR A 242 -9.88 3.23 -0.28
C TYR A 242 -8.51 3.87 -0.24
N ILE A 243 -8.17 4.79 -1.15
CA ILE A 243 -6.86 5.45 -1.13
C ILE A 243 -6.76 6.49 -0.02
N LEU A 244 -5.81 6.31 0.88
CA LEU A 244 -5.41 7.28 1.91
C LEU A 244 -6.60 7.78 2.76
N ILE A 245 -7.56 6.91 3.07
CA ILE A 245 -8.81 7.29 3.77
C ILE A 245 -8.57 8.04 5.09
N ASP A 246 -7.55 7.68 5.86
CA ASP A 246 -7.25 8.41 7.10
C ASP A 246 -6.74 9.83 6.84
N TYR A 247 -5.95 10.02 5.79
CA TYR A 247 -5.52 11.34 5.34
C TYR A 247 -6.71 12.17 4.86
N GLN A 248 -7.65 11.56 4.12
CA GLN A 248 -8.88 12.22 3.70
C GLN A 248 -9.70 12.70 4.91
N LYS A 249 -9.86 11.85 5.94
CA LYS A 249 -10.58 12.20 7.18
C LYS A 249 -9.90 13.33 7.94
N GLN A 250 -8.58 13.27 8.10
CA GLN A 250 -7.79 14.31 8.76
C GLN A 250 -7.92 15.66 8.03
N PHE A 251 -7.86 15.65 6.70
CA PHE A 251 -8.03 16.85 5.89
C PHE A 251 -9.43 17.46 6.07
N GLN A 252 -10.49 16.64 6.04
CA GLN A 252 -11.86 17.10 6.24
C GLN A 252 -12.07 17.67 7.65
N GLN A 253 -11.51 17.04 8.69
CA GLN A 253 -11.57 17.55 10.06
C GLN A 253 -10.88 18.92 10.18
N ALA A 254 -9.67 19.04 9.65
CA ALA A 254 -8.93 20.31 9.68
C ALA A 254 -9.67 21.43 8.93
N GLU A 255 -10.33 21.11 7.81
CA GLU A 255 -11.13 22.08 7.06
C GLU A 255 -12.39 22.51 7.83
N GLN A 256 -13.07 21.58 8.49
CA GLN A 256 -14.22 21.87 9.35
C GLN A 256 -13.83 22.74 10.54
N GLU A 257 -12.71 22.44 11.20
CA GLU A 257 -12.18 23.22 12.33
C GLU A 257 -11.81 24.65 11.89
N ARG A 258 -11.14 24.80 10.73
CA ARG A 258 -10.82 26.11 10.17
C ARG A 258 -12.09 26.92 9.91
N LYS A 259 -13.09 26.32 9.27
CA LYS A 259 -14.37 26.99 8.99
C LYS A 259 -15.10 27.38 10.28
N ALA A 260 -15.12 26.50 11.28
CA ALA A 260 -15.73 26.80 12.57
C ALA A 260 -15.03 27.98 13.29
N LYS A 261 -13.70 28.05 13.19
CA LYS A 261 -12.91 29.17 13.73
C LYS A 261 -13.23 30.49 13.01
N ASP A 262 -13.30 30.47 11.68
CA ASP A 262 -13.64 31.64 10.88
C ASP A 262 -15.05 32.15 11.18
N ASP A 263 -16.02 31.25 11.34
CA ASP A 263 -17.40 31.60 11.69
C ASP A 263 -17.50 32.13 13.13
N ALA A 264 -16.73 31.58 14.07
CA ALA A 264 -16.65 32.09 15.44
C ALA A 264 -16.05 33.51 15.48
N LEU A 265 -14.98 33.76 14.72
CA LEU A 265 -14.37 35.10 14.60
C LEU A 265 -15.36 36.12 14.02
N LYS A 266 -16.13 35.75 13.00
CA LYS A 266 -17.18 36.62 12.44
C LYS A 266 -18.27 36.94 13.45
N ARG A 267 -18.71 35.95 14.25
CA ARG A 267 -19.70 36.17 15.32
C ARG A 267 -19.18 37.09 16.41
N LEU A 268 -17.92 36.91 16.83
CA LEU A 268 -17.27 37.80 17.80
C LEU A 268 -17.21 39.24 17.27
N GLY A 269 -16.75 39.44 16.03
CA GLY A 269 -16.72 40.77 15.43
C GLY A 269 -18.11 41.40 15.28
N HIS A 270 -19.15 40.63 14.94
CA HIS A 270 -20.52 41.13 14.92
C HIS A 270 -21.00 41.53 16.33
N MET A 271 -20.68 40.72 17.34
CA MET A 271 -21.07 40.98 18.73
C MET A 271 -20.35 42.21 19.29
N GLU A 272 -19.09 42.44 18.92
CA GLU A 272 -18.35 43.68 19.24
C GLU A 272 -19.02 44.91 18.63
N ILE A 273 -19.44 44.85 17.37
CA ILE A 273 -20.18 45.94 16.72
C ILE A 273 -21.52 46.21 17.43
N VAL A 274 -22.24 45.16 17.82
CA VAL A 274 -23.51 45.31 18.55
C VAL A 274 -23.27 45.93 19.93
N LEU A 275 -22.27 45.45 20.67
CA LEU A 275 -21.90 45.98 21.98
C LEU A 275 -21.48 47.45 21.91
N GLU A 276 -20.74 47.84 20.88
CA GLU A 276 -20.32 49.23 20.69
C GLU A 276 -21.52 50.15 20.41
N LYS A 277 -22.45 49.71 19.55
CA LYS A 277 -23.71 50.44 19.31
C LYS A 277 -24.55 50.57 20.58
N GLU A 278 -24.61 49.54 21.41
CA GLU A 278 -25.32 49.60 22.70
C GLU A 278 -24.64 50.58 23.66
N ARG A 279 -23.30 50.63 23.70
CA ARG A 279 -22.55 51.61 24.51
C ARG A 279 -22.80 53.04 24.04
N GLU A 280 -22.75 53.29 22.73
CA GLU A 280 -23.05 54.59 22.13
C GLU A 280 -24.49 55.03 22.45
N ALA A 281 -25.47 54.13 22.28
CA ALA A 281 -26.87 54.41 22.59
C ALA A 281 -27.09 54.72 24.07
N LYS A 282 -26.42 53.98 24.96
CA LYS A 282 -26.48 54.22 26.41
C LYS A 282 -25.86 55.56 26.78
N ALA A 283 -24.71 55.92 26.21
CA ALA A 283 -24.07 57.21 26.42
C ALA A 283 -24.97 58.36 25.96
N ALA A 284 -25.55 58.27 24.76
CA ALA A 284 -26.48 59.27 24.23
C ALA A 284 -27.74 59.43 25.11
N ALA A 285 -28.29 58.34 25.64
CA ALA A 285 -29.42 58.40 26.58
C ALA A 285 -29.02 59.07 27.89
N GLN A 286 -27.81 58.81 28.39
CA GLN A 286 -27.26 59.46 29.57
C GLN A 286 -27.13 60.98 29.37
N ASP A 287 -26.58 61.40 28.23
CA ASP A 287 -26.41 62.82 27.87
C ASP A 287 -27.75 63.54 27.75
N GLU A 288 -28.76 62.88 27.16
CA GLU A 288 -30.12 63.45 27.05
C GLU A 288 -30.79 63.57 28.43
N ILE A 289 -30.60 62.60 29.34
CA ILE A 289 -31.06 62.73 30.73
C ILE A 289 -30.42 63.94 31.41
N VAL A 290 -29.11 64.15 31.24
CA VAL A 290 -28.39 65.31 31.80
C VAL A 290 -28.94 66.62 31.23
N ARG A 291 -29.18 66.67 29.92
CA ARG A 291 -29.76 67.84 29.23
C ARG A 291 -31.17 68.16 29.72
N LEU A 292 -32.04 67.16 29.83
CA LEU A 292 -33.40 67.33 30.33
C LEU A 292 -33.42 67.81 31.78
N LYS A 293 -32.55 67.26 32.64
CA LYS A 293 -32.40 67.74 34.03
C LYS A 293 -32.03 69.21 34.07
N LYS A 294 -31.06 69.64 33.25
CA LYS A 294 -30.63 71.04 33.17
C LYS A 294 -31.78 71.97 32.75
N LEU A 295 -32.56 71.61 31.73
CA LEU A 295 -33.73 72.36 31.28
C LEU A 295 -34.82 72.46 32.36
N LEU A 296 -35.04 71.40 33.14
CA LEU A 296 -35.96 71.40 34.29
C LEU A 296 -35.49 72.34 35.42
N THR A 297 -34.17 72.45 35.62
CA THR A 297 -33.60 73.38 36.61
C THR A 297 -33.74 74.83 36.13
N GLU A 298 -33.50 75.10 34.85
CA GLU A 298 -33.58 76.44 34.24
C GLU A 298 -35.02 76.95 34.08
N SER A 299 -36.02 76.06 33.99
CA SER A 299 -37.44 76.41 33.91
C SER A 299 -38.13 76.62 35.26
N GLY A 300 -37.41 76.45 36.38
CA GLY A 300 -37.94 76.69 37.73
C GLY A 300 -38.95 75.64 38.22
N ILE A 301 -38.98 74.45 37.60
CA ILE A 301 -39.94 73.38 37.94
C ILE A 301 -39.36 72.40 38.99
N MET A 302 -38.05 72.45 39.25
CA MET A 302 -37.38 71.68 40.31
C MET A 302 -36.57 72.62 41.23
N ASP A 303 -37.04 72.82 42.46
CA ASP A 303 -36.22 73.32 43.56
C ASP A 303 -35.61 72.11 44.30
N VAL A 304 -34.28 72.01 44.19
CA VAL A 304 -33.29 71.12 44.87
C VAL A 304 -33.68 69.66 45.09
#